data_AF-A0A160NZR8-F1
#
_entry.id   AF-A0A160NZR8-F1
#
_cell.length_a   1.000
_cell.length_b   1.000
_cell.length_c   1.000
_cell.angle_alpha   90.00
_cell.angle_beta   90.00
_cell.angle_gamma   90.00
#
_symmetry.space_group_name_H-M   'P 1'
#
loop_
_entity.id
_entity.type
_entity.pdbx_description
1 polymer ?
#
loop_
_entity_poly.entity_id
_entity_poly.type
_entity_poly.pdbx_seq_one_letter_code
_entity_poly.pdbx_strand_id
1 'polypeptide(L)' 'MVIARQRVAGLDAAVGEAVAAGATVVMPAQPTPNGHRAVLRHPRGGVYEYVGP' A
#
# COMPACT_ATOMS: atom_id res chain seq x y z
N MET A 1 -1.65 -9.72 -9.54
CA MET A 1 -2.74 -8.79 -9.92
C MET A 1 -3.19 -8.05 -8.66
N VAL A 2 -3.20 -6.71 -8.68
CA VAL A 2 -3.78 -5.88 -7.62
C VAL A 2 -5.31 -5.99 -7.71
N ILE A 3 -5.98 -6.23 -6.60
CA ILE A 3 -7.43 -6.46 -6.57
C ILE A 3 -8.23 -5.20 -6.17
N ALA A 4 -7.60 -4.19 -5.58
CA ALA A 4 -8.21 -2.90 -5.26
C ALA A 4 -7.17 -1.80 -5.00
N ARG A 5 -7.58 -0.54 -5.22
CA ARG A 5 -6.80 0.67 -4.89
C ARG A 5 -7.36 1.36 -3.65
N GLN A 6 -6.49 1.79 -2.76
CA GLN A 6 -6.83 2.55 -1.56
C GLN A 6 -6.11 3.89 -1.58
N ARG A 7 -6.86 5.00 -1.63
CA ARG A 7 -6.29 6.34 -1.45
C ARG A 7 -6.04 6.60 0.03
N VAL A 8 -4.87 7.13 0.33
CA VAL A 8 -4.45 7.52 1.69
C VAL A 8 -3.77 8.89 1.65
N ALA A 9 -3.88 9.65 2.72
CA ALA A 9 -3.28 10.99 2.80
C ALA A 9 -1.75 10.94 3.08
N GLY A 10 -1.28 9.91 3.79
CA GLY A 10 0.13 9.67 4.07
C GLY A 10 0.49 8.23 3.80
N LEU A 11 1.26 7.98 2.73
CA LEU A 11 1.55 6.62 2.28
C LEU A 11 2.40 5.86 3.30
N ASP A 12 3.46 6.46 3.82
CA ASP A 12 4.38 5.78 4.75
C ASP A 12 3.69 5.39 6.05
N ALA A 13 2.83 6.27 6.59
CA ALA A 13 2.04 5.98 7.79
C ALA A 13 1.08 4.81 7.53
N ALA A 14 0.33 4.84 6.44
CA ALA A 14 -0.61 3.78 6.10
C ALA A 14 0.07 2.43 5.82
N VAL A 15 1.25 2.44 5.19
CA VAL A 15 2.08 1.24 4.99
C VAL A 15 2.56 0.70 6.34
N GLY A 16 3.06 1.57 7.23
CA GLY A 16 3.50 1.19 8.57
C GLY A 16 2.39 0.56 9.40
N GLU A 17 1.21 1.17 9.42
CA GLU A 17 0.02 0.63 10.09
C GLU A 17 -0.41 -0.72 9.51
N ALA A 18 -0.44 -0.86 8.19
CA ALA A 18 -0.80 -2.11 7.54
C ALA A 18 0.19 -3.23 7.86
N VAL A 19 1.49 -2.93 7.87
CA VAL A 19 2.54 -3.89 8.25
C VAL A 19 2.42 -4.27 9.73
N ALA A 20 2.19 -3.30 10.62
CA ALA A 20 1.93 -3.57 12.04
C ALA A 20 0.69 -4.46 12.25
N ALA A 21 -0.32 -4.36 11.38
CA ALA A 21 -1.49 -5.22 11.35
C ALA A 21 -1.26 -6.59 10.66
N GLY A 22 -0.03 -6.88 10.20
CA GLY A 22 0.36 -8.17 9.63
C GLY A 22 0.36 -8.23 8.10
N ALA A 23 0.23 -7.09 7.40
CA ALA A 23 0.42 -7.06 5.95
C ALA A 23 1.90 -7.22 5.56
N THR A 24 2.14 -7.80 4.40
CA THR A 24 3.48 -7.90 3.80
C THR A 24 3.63 -6.89 2.68
N VAL A 25 4.73 -6.15 2.67
CA VAL A 25 5.08 -5.28 1.54
C VAL A 25 5.50 -6.15 0.36
N VAL A 26 4.74 -6.07 -0.74
CA VAL A 26 5.06 -6.73 -2.02
C VAL A 26 5.91 -5.81 -2.88
N MET A 27 5.56 -4.52 -2.88
CA MET A 27 6.34 -3.46 -3.53
C MET A 27 6.43 -2.28 -2.55
N PRO A 28 7.64 -1.82 -2.21
CA PRO A 28 7.81 -0.66 -1.34
C PRO A 28 7.23 0.60 -1.99
N ALA A 29 7.06 1.65 -1.19
CA ALA A 29 6.63 2.94 -1.68
C ALA A 29 7.56 3.43 -2.79
N GLN A 30 6.98 3.82 -3.92
CA GLN A 30 7.68 4.38 -5.07
C GLN A 30 6.96 5.64 -5.55
N PRO A 31 7.71 6.66 -5.99
CA PRO A 31 7.12 7.83 -6.64
C PRO A 31 6.46 7.44 -7.97
N THR A 32 5.49 8.23 -8.37
CA THR A 32 4.73 8.17 -9.62
C THR A 32 4.51 9.60 -10.12
N PRO A 33 4.11 9.81 -11.39
CA PRO A 33 3.77 11.15 -11.87
C PRO A 33 2.64 11.85 -11.08
N ASN A 34 1.81 11.08 -10.37
CA ASN A 34 0.61 11.57 -9.67
C ASN A 34 0.70 11.43 -8.14
N GLY A 35 1.90 11.30 -7.58
CA GLY A 35 2.15 11.09 -6.15
C GLY A 35 2.89 9.79 -5.89
N HIS A 36 2.54 9.03 -4.86
CA HIS A 36 3.25 7.81 -4.49
C HIS A 36 2.36 6.56 -4.50
N ARG A 37 2.97 5.39 -4.70
CA ARG A 37 2.28 4.10 -4.61
C ARG A 37 3.07 3.04 -3.85
N ALA A 38 2.39 2.14 -3.15
CA ALA A 38 2.94 0.91 -2.57
C ALA A 38 1.99 -0.26 -2.83
N VAL A 39 2.50 -1.50 -2.86
CA VAL A 39 1.66 -2.70 -3.01
C VAL A 39 1.87 -3.62 -1.81
N LEU A 40 0.77 -3.98 -1.16
CA LEU A 40 0.76 -4.78 0.07
C LEU A 40 -0.13 -6.00 -0.10
N ARG A 41 0.27 -7.12 0.51
CA ARG A 41 -0.54 -8.33 0.65
C ARG A 41 -1.09 -8.39 2.06
N HIS A 42 -2.41 -8.45 2.20
CA HIS A 42 -3.08 -8.53 3.49
C HIS A 42 -2.96 -9.96 4.07
N PRO A 43 -2.87 -10.14 5.41
CA PRO A 43 -2.63 -11.45 6.03
C PRO A 43 -3.74 -12.48 5.74
N ARG A 44 -4.97 -12.02 5.57
CA ARG A 44 -6.11 -12.86 5.16
C ARG A 44 -6.19 -13.13 3.64
N GLY A 45 -5.13 -12.79 2.90
CA GLY A 45 -5.11 -12.82 1.44
C GLY A 45 -5.55 -11.48 0.82
N GLY A 46 -5.39 -11.37 -0.50
CA GLY A 46 -5.64 -10.13 -1.24
C GLY A 46 -4.41 -9.22 -1.35
N VAL A 47 -4.31 -8.52 -2.48
CA VAL A 47 -3.20 -7.60 -2.80
C VAL A 47 -3.75 -6.22 -3.16
N TYR A 48 -3.37 -5.21 -2.39
CA TYR A 48 -3.90 -3.87 -2.48
C TYR A 48 -2.80 -2.88 -2.90
N GLU A 49 -3.17 -1.94 -3.74
CA GLU A 49 -2.32 -0.80 -4.10
C GLU A 49 -2.74 0.40 -3.27
N TYR A 50 -1.83 0.88 -2.44
CA TYR A 50 -1.99 2.10 -1.65
C TYR A 50 -1.44 3.24 -2.50
N VAL A 51 -2.22 4.31 -2.66
CA VAL A 51 -1.83 5.51 -3.40
C VAL A 51 -2.04 6.75 -2.55
N GLY A 52 -1.07 7.66 -2.57
CA GLY A 52 -1.14 8.94 -1.88
C GLY A 52 -0.60 10.08 -2.75
N PRO A 53 -0.82 11.34 -2.35
CA PRO A 53 -0.15 12.47 -2.96
C PRO A 53 1.37 12.34 -2.88
#